data_AF-A0A927KRX8-F1
#
_entry.id   AF-A0A927KRX8-F1
#
_cell.length_a   1.000
_cell.length_b   1.000
_cell.length_c   1.000
_cell.angle_alpha   90.00
_cell.angle_beta   90.00
_cell.angle_gamma   90.00
#
_symmetry.space_group_name_H-M   'P 1'
#
loop_
_entity.id
_entity.type
_entity.pdbx_description
1 polymer ?
#
loop_
_entity_poly.entity_id
_entity_poly.type
_entity_poly.pdbx_seq_one_letter_code
_entity_poly.pdbx_strand_id
1 'polypeptide(L)'
;MNRKIFQNRTEWYNVYGQIHNDNGPAISYNNGKQEWLVNGRHHRVDGPALSSPNGYCEWWLDGKRHRKDGPAIEWPNGDQQWYLNGELHRLDGPAIMIQSTRFYYIAGEGRPEEEFQA
;
A
#
# COMPACT_ATOMS: atom_id res chain seq x y z
N MET A 1 8.96 18.41 -15.96
CA MET A 1 7.86 17.74 -15.24
C MET A 1 6.58 18.47 -15.59
N ASN A 2 5.54 17.75 -16.02
CA ASN A 2 4.30 18.35 -16.53
C ASN A 2 3.15 18.05 -15.56
N ARG A 3 2.32 19.05 -15.24
CA ARG A 3 1.13 18.87 -14.39
C ARG A 3 -0.14 19.05 -15.21
N LYS A 4 -1.10 18.15 -15.05
CA LYS A 4 -2.46 18.25 -15.61
C LYS A 4 -3.46 18.42 -14.49
N ILE A 5 -4.40 19.34 -14.67
CA ILE A 5 -5.47 19.61 -13.72
C ILE A 5 -6.78 19.17 -14.36
N PHE A 6 -7.50 18.31 -13.65
CA PHE A 6 -8.82 17.83 -14.00
C PHE A 6 -9.82 18.35 -12.97
N GLN A 7 -11.12 18.25 -13.29
CA GLN A 7 -12.19 18.69 -12.39
C GLN A 7 -12.09 18.08 -10.98
N ASN A 8 -11.65 16.82 -10.88
CA ASN A 8 -11.63 16.05 -9.63
C ASN A 8 -10.24 15.73 -9.07
N ARG A 9 -9.15 16.06 -9.79
CA ARG A 9 -7.79 15.71 -9.38
C ARG A 9 -6.71 16.48 -10.13
N THR A 10 -5.52 16.47 -9.58
CA THR A 10 -4.30 16.97 -10.20
C THR A 10 -3.32 15.81 -10.40
N GLU A 11 -2.68 15.75 -11.57
CA GLU A 11 -1.74 14.69 -11.93
C GLU A 11 -0.40 15.28 -12.38
N TRP A 12 0.69 14.59 -12.06
CA TRP A 12 2.06 14.94 -12.45
C TRP A 12 2.66 13.87 -13.36
N TYR A 13 3.44 14.31 -14.34
CA TYR A 13 3.99 13.49 -15.40
C TYR A 13 5.49 13.75 -15.63
N ASN A 14 6.24 12.70 -15.95
CA ASN A 14 7.60 12.81 -16.45
C ASN A 14 7.64 13.16 -17.96
N VAL A 15 8.84 13.29 -18.52
CA VAL A 15 9.05 13.63 -19.93
C VAL A 15 8.56 12.55 -20.90
N TYR A 16 8.41 11.30 -20.43
CA TYR A 16 7.92 10.17 -21.20
C TYR A 16 6.39 10.02 -21.13
N GLY A 17 5.69 10.95 -20.47
CA GLY A 17 4.24 10.91 -20.33
C GLY A 17 3.73 9.89 -19.30
N GLN A 18 4.59 9.37 -18.43
CA GLN A 18 4.18 8.50 -17.32
C GLN A 18 3.83 9.33 -16.10
N ILE A 19 2.84 8.88 -15.32
CA ILE A 19 2.51 9.50 -14.03
C ILE A 19 3.71 9.35 -13.09
N HIS A 20 4.22 10.47 -12.58
CA HIS A 20 5.49 10.49 -11.87
C HIS A 20 5.60 11.74 -11.01
N ASN A 21 6.01 11.58 -9.75
CA ASN A 21 6.44 12.68 -8.88
C ASN A 21 7.41 12.21 -7.77
N ASP A 22 8.65 12.71 -7.78
CA ASP A 22 9.66 12.40 -6.76
C ASP A 22 9.47 13.19 -5.45
N ASN A 23 8.76 14.32 -5.50
CA ASN A 23 8.69 15.29 -4.38
C ASN A 23 7.32 15.32 -3.69
N GLY A 24 6.40 14.43 -4.06
CA GLY A 24 5.05 14.44 -3.52
C GLY A 24 4.12 13.48 -4.27
N PRO A 25 2.81 13.56 -4.01
CA PRO A 25 1.85 12.72 -4.72
C PRO A 25 1.89 13.03 -6.21
N ALA A 26 1.94 11.96 -7.01
CA ALA A 26 1.81 12.06 -8.46
C ALA A 26 0.35 12.27 -8.86
N ILE A 27 -0.61 11.87 -8.02
CA ILE A 27 -2.03 12.15 -8.16
C ILE A 27 -2.61 12.65 -6.83
N SER A 28 -3.30 13.78 -6.86
CA SER A 28 -4.05 14.31 -5.72
C SER A 28 -5.50 14.55 -6.11
N TYR A 29 -6.42 13.89 -5.43
CA TYR A 29 -7.86 14.01 -5.66
C TYR A 29 -8.49 15.06 -4.74
N ASN A 30 -9.57 15.70 -5.18
CA ASN A 30 -10.27 16.72 -4.40
C ASN A 30 -10.92 16.17 -3.12
N ASN A 31 -11.19 14.87 -3.08
CA ASN A 31 -11.70 14.22 -1.87
C ASN A 31 -10.60 13.97 -0.82
N GLY A 32 -9.34 14.30 -1.09
CA GLY A 32 -8.20 14.09 -0.21
C GLY A 32 -7.45 12.77 -0.42
N LYS A 33 -7.90 11.90 -1.35
CA LYS A 33 -7.10 10.73 -1.76
C LYS A 33 -5.81 11.19 -2.43
N GLN A 34 -4.70 10.52 -2.14
CA GLN A 34 -3.38 10.80 -2.69
C GLN A 34 -2.69 9.52 -3.15
N GLU A 35 -1.97 9.60 -4.25
CA GLU A 35 -1.17 8.50 -4.78
C GLU A 35 0.24 8.99 -5.17
N TRP A 36 1.26 8.28 -4.68
CA TRP A 36 2.68 8.49 -5.00
C TRP A 36 3.10 7.47 -6.03
N LEU A 37 3.46 7.95 -7.21
CA LEU A 37 3.93 7.13 -8.30
C LEU A 37 5.26 7.67 -8.83
N VAL A 38 6.16 6.76 -9.17
CA VAL A 38 7.41 7.03 -9.87
C VAL A 38 7.42 6.17 -11.13
N ASN A 39 7.46 6.83 -12.30
CA ASN A 39 7.47 6.17 -13.61
C ASN A 39 6.29 5.19 -13.80
N GLY A 40 5.09 5.61 -13.37
CA GLY A 40 3.86 4.84 -13.50
C GLY A 40 3.69 3.72 -12.48
N ARG A 41 4.56 3.59 -11.49
CA ARG A 41 4.49 2.56 -10.44
C ARG A 41 4.32 3.20 -9.07
N HIS A 42 3.44 2.67 -8.23
CA HIS A 42 3.35 3.11 -6.83
C HIS A 42 4.68 2.93 -6.13
N HIS A 43 5.18 4.00 -5.52
CA HIS A 43 6.48 4.03 -4.86
C HIS A 43 6.51 5.13 -3.81
N ARG A 44 6.81 4.76 -2.57
CA ARG A 44 7.12 5.70 -1.49
C ARG A 44 7.92 5.01 -0.37
N VAL A 45 8.95 5.69 0.14
CA VAL A 45 9.85 5.13 1.19
C VAL A 45 9.49 5.54 2.61
N ASP A 46 8.78 6.66 2.78
CA ASP A 46 8.54 7.33 4.06
C ASP A 46 7.06 7.33 4.50
N GLY A 47 6.20 6.63 3.77
CA GLY A 47 4.77 6.60 4.04
C GLY A 47 3.99 5.75 3.04
N PRO A 48 2.65 5.79 3.10
CA PRO A 48 1.82 5.06 2.16
C PRO A 48 1.95 5.66 0.75
N ALA A 49 2.10 4.80 -0.25
CA ALA A 49 2.07 5.19 -1.65
C ALA A 49 0.64 5.43 -2.14
N LEU A 50 -0.37 4.96 -1.41
CA LEU A 50 -1.77 5.28 -1.61
C LEU A 50 -2.41 5.54 -0.25
N SER A 51 -3.03 6.70 -0.08
CA SER A 51 -3.77 7.03 1.15
C SER A 51 -5.11 7.66 0.83
N SER A 52 -6.15 7.22 1.54
CA SER A 52 -7.51 7.75 1.44
C SER A 52 -7.94 8.36 2.77
N PRO A 53 -8.78 9.43 2.76
CA PRO A 53 -9.20 10.11 4.00
C PRO A 53 -10.04 9.25 4.95
N ASN A 54 -10.61 8.16 4.45
CA ASN A 54 -11.35 7.20 5.26
C ASN A 54 -10.44 6.29 6.12
N GLY A 55 -9.10 6.42 6.00
CA GLY A 55 -8.13 5.61 6.73
C GLY A 55 -7.56 4.44 5.93
N TYR A 56 -7.98 4.23 4.67
CA TYR A 56 -7.37 3.21 3.83
C TYR A 56 -5.97 3.63 3.36
N CYS A 57 -4.98 2.79 3.63
CA CYS A 57 -3.59 3.05 3.28
C CYS A 57 -2.93 1.81 2.66
N GLU A 58 -2.10 2.02 1.63
CA GLU A 58 -1.22 0.99 1.07
C GLU A 58 0.21 1.49 0.93
N TRP A 59 1.16 0.64 1.32
CA TRP A 59 2.60 0.88 1.20
C TRP A 59 3.16 0.09 0.03
N TRP A 60 3.79 0.82 -0.90
CA TRP A 60 4.38 0.25 -2.10
C TRP A 60 5.78 0.79 -2.30
N LEU A 61 6.67 -0.11 -2.72
CA LEU A 61 8.03 0.21 -3.16
C LEU A 61 8.25 -0.43 -4.52
N ASP A 62 8.60 0.39 -5.52
CA ASP A 62 8.86 -0.04 -6.90
C ASP A 62 7.76 -0.90 -7.54
N GLY A 63 6.49 -0.58 -7.24
CA GLY A 63 5.34 -1.31 -7.75
C GLY A 63 5.08 -2.64 -7.04
N LYS A 64 5.71 -2.88 -5.89
CA LYS A 64 5.43 -4.04 -5.02
C LYS A 64 4.95 -3.59 -3.65
N ARG A 65 3.93 -4.24 -3.10
CA ARG A 65 3.50 -4.00 -1.72
C ARG A 65 4.67 -4.30 -0.76
N HIS A 66 5.00 -3.35 0.09
CA HIS A 66 6.21 -3.44 0.92
C HIS A 66 6.09 -2.55 2.15
N ARG A 67 6.26 -3.11 3.34
CA ARG A 67 6.52 -2.37 4.57
C ARG A 67 7.28 -3.26 5.57
N LYS A 68 8.33 -2.71 6.20
CA LYS A 68 9.16 -3.44 7.17
C LYS A 68 8.57 -3.43 8.58
N ASP A 69 8.06 -2.27 9.00
CA ASP A 69 7.72 -2.02 10.40
C ASP A 69 6.20 -2.07 10.68
N GLY A 70 5.42 -2.65 9.77
CA GLY A 70 3.96 -2.69 9.89
C GLY A 70 3.26 -3.34 8.69
N PRO A 71 1.92 -3.32 8.66
CA PRO A 71 1.16 -3.86 7.55
C PRO A 71 1.34 -3.02 6.29
N ALA A 72 1.49 -3.67 5.14
CA ALA A 72 1.57 -2.99 3.86
C ALA A 72 0.20 -2.59 3.31
N ILE A 73 -0.91 -3.10 3.89
CA ILE A 73 -2.26 -2.61 3.65
C ILE A 73 -2.99 -2.47 4.99
N GLU A 74 -3.65 -1.33 5.18
CA GLU A 74 -4.52 -1.05 6.32
C GLU A 74 -5.90 -0.60 5.82
N TRP A 75 -6.95 -1.26 6.32
CA TRP A 75 -8.33 -0.88 6.02
C TRP A 75 -8.98 -0.10 7.17
N PRO A 76 -9.96 0.78 6.88
CA PRO A 76 -10.68 1.55 7.90
C PRO A 76 -11.38 0.72 8.97
N ASN A 77 -11.73 -0.54 8.65
CA ASN A 77 -12.37 -1.48 9.58
C ASN A 77 -11.37 -2.18 10.51
N GLY A 78 -10.07 -1.88 10.41
CA GLY A 78 -9.02 -2.49 11.20
C GLY A 78 -8.38 -3.72 10.58
N ASP A 79 -8.82 -4.16 9.40
CA ASP A 79 -8.15 -5.25 8.69
C ASP A 79 -6.74 -4.81 8.27
N GLN A 80 -5.81 -5.77 8.27
CA GLN A 80 -4.40 -5.51 8.02
C GLN A 80 -3.77 -6.68 7.26
N GLN A 81 -2.88 -6.36 6.32
CA GLN A 81 -2.07 -7.36 5.62
C GLN A 81 -0.61 -6.91 5.55
N TRP A 82 0.30 -7.83 5.83
CA TRP A 82 1.74 -7.58 5.83
C TRP A 82 2.37 -8.12 4.55
N TYR A 83 3.07 -7.26 3.84
CA TYR A 83 3.83 -7.64 2.65
C TYR A 83 5.25 -7.09 2.72
N LEU A 84 6.20 -7.89 2.26
CA LEU A 84 7.57 -7.48 2.03
C LEU A 84 7.95 -7.89 0.60
N ASN A 85 8.36 -6.92 -0.21
CA ASN A 85 8.76 -7.14 -1.61
C ASN A 85 7.70 -7.85 -2.47
N GLY A 86 6.42 -7.59 -2.20
CA GLY A 86 5.28 -8.17 -2.92
C GLY A 86 4.82 -9.52 -2.39
N GLU A 87 5.51 -10.10 -1.41
CA GLU A 87 5.18 -11.39 -0.81
C GLU A 87 4.55 -11.18 0.57
N LEU A 88 3.56 -12.01 0.92
CA LEU A 88 2.97 -12.02 2.26
C LEU A 88 4.04 -12.41 3.28
N HIS A 89 4.24 -11.59 4.30
CA HIS A 89 5.34 -11.77 5.23
C HIS A 89 5.04 -11.17 6.61
N ARG A 90 5.20 -11.97 7.67
CA ARG A 90 5.26 -11.47 9.05
C ARG A 90 6.03 -12.47 9.92
N LEU A 91 7.07 -12.00 10.62
CA LEU A 91 7.90 -12.87 11.49
C LEU A 91 7.24 -13.13 12.85
N ASP A 92 6.50 -12.14 13.38
CA ASP A 92 6.03 -12.14 14.76
C ASP A 92 4.50 -12.26 14.89
N GLY A 93 3.83 -12.87 13.91
CA GLY A 93 2.38 -13.04 13.96
C GLY A 93 1.73 -13.36 12.61
N PRO A 94 0.40 -13.22 12.48
CA PRO A 94 -0.31 -13.53 11.24
C PRO A 94 -0.06 -12.50 10.14
N ALA A 95 0.25 -12.95 8.93
CA ALA A 95 0.45 -12.08 7.77
C ALA A 95 -0.85 -11.43 7.27
N ILE A 96 -2.01 -11.91 7.73
CA ILE A 96 -3.33 -11.33 7.44
C ILE A 96 -4.14 -11.31 8.73
N MET A 97 -4.73 -10.16 9.04
CA MET A 97 -5.72 -10.00 10.10
C MET A 97 -6.99 -9.43 9.47
N ILE A 98 -8.09 -10.16 9.58
CA ILE A 98 -9.41 -9.75 9.07
C ILE A 98 -10.39 -9.90 10.23
N GLN A 99 -10.92 -8.80 10.75
CA GLN A 99 -11.77 -8.78 11.95
C GLN A 99 -11.13 -9.55 13.13
N SER A 100 -11.61 -10.76 13.41
CA SER A 100 -11.09 -11.68 14.44
C SER A 100 -10.29 -12.85 13.86
N THR A 101 -10.29 -13.03 12.55
CA THR A 101 -9.61 -14.12 11.85
C THR A 101 -8.16 -13.75 11.56
N ARG A 102 -7.24 -14.67 11.85
CA ARG A 102 -5.80 -14.51 11.64
C ARG A 102 -5.30 -15.60 10.71
N PHE A 103 -4.57 -15.23 9.66
CA PHE A 103 -3.86 -16.18 8.80
C PHE A 103 -2.35 -16.00 8.94
N TYR A 104 -1.68 -17.09 9.27
CA TYR A 104 -0.23 -17.19 9.36
C TYR A 104 0.33 -17.64 8.02
N TYR A 105 1.54 -17.18 7.69
CA TYR A 105 2.29 -17.65 6.53
C TYR A 105 3.58 -18.27 7.04
N ILE A 106 3.64 -19.60 7.06
CA ILE A 106 4.81 -20.36 7.52
C ILE A 106 5.33 -21.12 6.30
N ALA A 107 6.61 -20.93 5.96
CA ALA A 107 7.26 -21.57 4.81
C ALA A 107 6.57 -21.37 3.44
N GLY A 108 5.85 -20.25 3.26
CA GLY A 108 5.16 -19.92 2.01
C GLY A 108 3.75 -20.49 1.87
N GLU A 109 3.26 -21.24 2.86
CA GLU A 109 1.88 -21.73 2.92
C GLU A 109 1.04 -20.91 3.91
N GLY A 110 -0.15 -20.48 3.49
CA GLY A 110 -1.11 -19.80 4.35
C GLY A 110 -1.90 -20.79 5.20
N ARG A 111 -1.91 -20.61 6.53
CA ARG A 111 -2.65 -21.43 7.49
C ARG A 111 -3.50 -20.57 8.43
N PRO A 112 -4.78 -20.91 8.68
CA PRO A 112 -5.62 -20.20 9.64
C PRO A 112 -5.18 -20.49 11.09
N GLU A 113 -5.42 -19.54 12.00
CA GLU A 113 -5.07 -19.66 13.44
C GLU A 113 -5.69 -20.88 14.15
N GLU A 114 -6.87 -21.30 13.69
CA GLU A 114 -7.64 -22.41 14.27
C GLU A 114 -6.87 -23.74 14.24
N GLU A 115 -5.87 -23.89 13.37
CA GLU A 115 -4.99 -25.06 13.30
C GLU A 115 -3.90 -25.09 14.39
N PHE A 116 -3.67 -23.98 15.10
CA PHE A 116 -2.55 -23.83 16.05
C PHE A 116 -2.99 -23.82 17.53
N GLN A 117 -4.29 -23.90 17.83
CA GLN A 117 -4.86 -23.84 19.20
C GLN A 117 -5.27 -25.23 19.75
N ALA A 118 -4.51 -26.29 19.45
CA ALA A 118 -4.77 -27.65 19.93
C ALA A 118 -4.32 -27.89 21.39
#